data_AF-A0A7C1WEW4-F1
#
_entry.id   AF-A0A7C1WEW4-F1
#
_cell.length_a   1.000
_cell.length_b   1.000
_cell.length_c   1.000
_cell.angle_alpha   90.00
_cell.angle_beta   90.00
_cell.angle_gamma   90.00
#
_symmetry.space_group_name_H-M   'P 1'
#
loop_
_entity.id
_entity.type
_entity.pdbx_description
1 polymer ?
#
loop_
_entity_poly.entity_id
_entity_poly.type
_entity_poly.pdbx_seq_one_letter_code
_entity_poly.pdbx_strand_id
1 'polypeptide(L)'
;MHARRAIARFVGTAGDLVDEHPEPGAWSEAQFRSHIVQCPDCKRVYRETLTAAARIGHELRAERAEHLRELRRKNFRARAIDATAGGKRRGRWGLRLALIPALFAMLLLVFRAQGGEDGLVARWSGGEVRAAGQLLSADRPLMRLSPGDWCHTRGNAVATLAARVDPAPEGEAEPFELGIETDVLILDPRARAVRLERGTLEATGPARIVTPIGILDLAEGASARIGVDAGGTDVECSEGSSTWTGPTGSRDLSAGESARFVAG
;
A
#
# COMPACT_ATOMS: atom_id res chain seq x y z
N MET A 1 28.69 -1.71 -4.69
CA MET A 1 29.20 -0.63 -3.82
C MET A 1 29.07 0.79 -4.39
N HIS A 2 28.63 1.00 -5.64
CA HIS A 2 28.61 2.34 -6.27
C HIS A 2 27.35 3.20 -6.02
N ALA A 3 26.25 2.64 -5.50
CA ALA A 3 24.99 3.39 -5.31
C ALA A 3 24.97 4.28 -4.06
N ARG A 4 25.75 3.96 -3.00
CA ARG A 4 25.82 4.77 -1.77
C ARG A 4 26.60 6.08 -1.93
N ARG A 5 27.47 6.20 -2.95
CA ARG A 5 28.24 7.43 -3.23
C ARG A 5 27.46 8.47 -4.02
N ALA A 6 26.37 8.11 -4.72
CA ALA A 6 25.59 9.06 -5.51
C ALA A 6 24.66 9.92 -4.64
N ILE A 7 24.06 9.33 -3.59
CA ILE A 7 23.14 10.04 -2.69
C ILE A 7 23.90 11.03 -1.79
N ALA A 8 25.11 10.69 -1.35
CA ALA A 8 25.96 11.59 -0.56
C ALA A 8 26.45 12.82 -1.35
N ARG A 9 26.51 12.74 -2.69
CA ARG A 9 27.00 13.87 -3.53
C ARG A 9 25.93 14.91 -3.84
N PHE A 10 24.66 14.50 -3.86
CA PHE A 10 23.55 15.44 -4.12
C PHE A 10 23.20 16.30 -2.89
N VAL A 11 23.46 15.79 -1.68
CA VAL A 11 23.34 16.55 -0.43
C VAL A 11 24.52 17.54 -0.27
N GLY A 12 25.67 17.25 -0.87
CA GLY A 12 26.84 18.15 -0.82
C GLY A 12 26.79 19.36 -1.75
N THR A 13 26.00 19.33 -2.84
CA THR A 13 25.91 20.45 -3.80
C THR A 13 24.83 21.49 -3.46
N ALA A 14 23.99 21.21 -2.46
CA ALA A 14 23.05 22.20 -1.90
C ALA A 14 23.68 23.04 -0.76
N GLY A 15 24.96 22.81 -0.45
CA GLY A 15 25.68 23.48 0.64
C GLY A 15 26.23 24.88 0.30
N ASP A 16 26.18 25.31 -0.97
CA ASP A 16 26.81 26.58 -1.41
C ASP A 16 25.85 27.79 -1.40
N LEU A 17 24.67 27.69 -0.76
CA LEU A 17 23.68 28.79 -0.77
C LEU A 17 23.08 29.19 0.59
N VAL A 18 23.58 28.70 1.71
CA VAL A 18 23.15 29.19 3.04
C VAL A 18 24.34 29.24 4.00
N ASP A 19 25.22 30.21 3.80
CA ASP A 19 26.05 30.73 4.89
C ASP A 19 25.10 31.40 5.90
N GLU A 20 25.21 31.04 7.19
CA GLU A 20 24.43 31.51 8.36
C GLU A 20 23.40 30.55 8.98
N HIS A 21 23.49 29.23 8.79
CA HIS A 21 22.84 28.30 9.71
C HIS A 21 23.83 27.48 10.54
N PRO A 22 23.70 27.48 11.88
CA PRO A 22 24.60 26.78 12.77
C PRO A 22 24.60 25.28 12.44
N GLU A 23 25.76 24.63 12.62
CA GLU A 23 25.99 23.22 12.31
C GLU A 23 24.80 22.34 12.70
N PRO A 24 24.39 21.37 11.84
CA PRO A 24 23.21 20.56 12.10
C PRO A 24 23.52 19.57 13.21
N GLY A 25 23.33 20.01 14.46
CA GLY A 25 23.04 19.09 15.56
C GLY A 25 21.84 18.25 15.15
N ALA A 26 21.91 16.93 15.32
CA ALA A 26 20.88 16.00 14.86
C ALA A 26 19.51 16.38 15.43
N TRP A 27 18.68 17.04 14.62
CA TRP A 27 17.30 17.32 14.99
C TRP A 27 16.58 15.99 15.16
N SER A 28 15.83 15.86 16.25
CA SER A 28 14.87 14.76 16.36
C SER A 28 13.80 14.91 15.28
N GLU A 29 13.19 13.80 14.87
CA GLU A 29 12.17 13.81 13.81
C GLU A 29 11.01 14.79 14.13
N ALA A 30 10.65 14.90 15.41
CA ALA A 30 9.64 15.84 15.89
C ALA A 30 10.07 17.30 15.74
N GLN A 31 11.34 17.63 16.01
CA GLN A 31 11.89 18.98 15.86
C GLN A 31 11.91 19.40 14.39
N PHE A 32 12.30 18.50 13.50
CA PHE A 32 12.30 18.74 12.05
C PHE A 32 10.88 18.95 11.49
N ARG A 33 9.92 18.11 11.89
CA ARG A 33 8.51 18.26 11.50
C ARG A 33 7.94 19.60 11.97
N SER A 34 8.19 19.97 13.22
CA SER A 34 7.73 21.26 13.78
C SER A 34 8.32 22.44 13.01
N HIS A 35 9.62 22.41 12.73
CA HIS A 35 10.31 23.47 11.99
C HIS A 35 9.80 23.64 10.56
N ILE A 36 9.58 22.54 9.81
CA ILE A 36 9.02 22.60 8.44
C ILE A 36 7.62 23.21 8.41
N VAL A 37 6.83 23.05 9.47
CA VAL A 37 5.50 23.67 9.53
C VAL A 37 5.61 25.18 9.71
N GLN A 38 6.59 25.64 10.48
CA GLN A 38 6.74 27.04 10.90
C GLN A 38 7.58 27.89 9.94
N CYS A 39 8.56 27.31 9.24
CA CYS A 39 9.46 28.02 8.33
C CYS A 39 9.04 27.86 6.86
N PRO A 40 8.55 28.93 6.18
CA PRO A 40 8.08 28.85 4.78
C PRO A 40 9.17 28.44 3.80
N ASP A 41 10.42 28.87 4.01
CA ASP A 41 11.53 28.56 3.12
C ASP A 41 11.96 27.10 3.21
N CYS A 42 12.12 26.56 4.42
CA CYS A 42 12.42 25.15 4.62
C CYS A 42 11.27 24.25 4.13
N LYS A 43 10.01 24.70 4.27
CA LYS A 43 8.83 24.02 3.71
C LYS A 43 8.85 23.97 2.19
N ARG A 44 9.28 25.05 1.52
CA ARG A 44 9.44 25.11 0.07
C ARG A 44 10.52 24.13 -0.39
N VAL A 45 11.71 24.19 0.21
CA VAL A 45 12.83 23.28 -0.12
C VAL A 45 12.45 21.82 0.11
N TYR A 46 11.73 21.51 1.20
CA TYR A 46 11.24 20.16 1.48
C TYR A 46 10.23 19.65 0.42
N ARG A 47 9.32 20.53 -0.04
CA ARG A 47 8.37 20.18 -1.11
C ARG A 47 9.07 19.99 -2.45
N GLU A 48 10.06 20.82 -2.76
CA GLU A 48 10.87 20.70 -3.99
C GLU A 48 11.69 19.39 -3.99
N THR A 49 12.25 19.00 -2.84
CA THR A 49 12.97 17.72 -2.73
C THR A 49 12.04 16.51 -2.80
N LEU A 50 10.85 16.55 -2.19
CA LEU A 50 9.86 15.47 -2.33
C LEU A 50 9.35 15.32 -3.77
N THR A 51 9.09 16.44 -4.45
CA THR A 51 8.64 16.41 -5.85
C THR A 51 9.74 15.94 -6.79
N ALA A 52 11.00 16.34 -6.57
CA ALA A 52 12.15 15.82 -7.29
C ALA A 52 12.35 14.31 -7.06
N ALA A 53 12.24 13.83 -5.82
CA ALA A 53 12.33 12.41 -5.50
C ALA A 53 11.20 11.60 -6.16
N ALA A 54 9.98 12.12 -6.15
CA ALA A 54 8.84 11.49 -6.83
C ALA A 54 9.05 11.41 -8.34
N ARG A 55 9.60 12.47 -8.96
CA ARG A 55 9.95 12.50 -10.39
C ARG A 55 11.02 11.48 -10.75
N ILE A 56 12.12 11.41 -9.99
CA ILE A 56 13.18 10.41 -10.19
C ILE A 56 12.61 8.99 -10.05
N GLY A 57 11.74 8.77 -9.05
CA GLY A 57 11.06 7.50 -8.86
C GLY A 57 10.14 7.12 -10.04
N HIS A 58 9.52 8.10 -10.70
CA HIS A 58 8.70 7.89 -11.90
C HIS A 58 9.56 7.57 -13.13
N GLU A 59 10.66 8.29 -13.33
CA GLU A 59 11.61 8.07 -14.43
C GLU A 59 12.25 6.67 -14.34
N LEU A 60 12.71 6.24 -13.16
CA LEU A 60 13.26 4.89 -12.94
C LEU A 60 12.23 3.77 -13.19
N ARG A 61 10.95 4.02 -12.93
CA ARG A 61 9.86 3.07 -13.22
C ARG A 61 9.54 3.00 -14.70
N ALA A 62 9.55 4.14 -15.40
CA ALA A 62 9.40 4.20 -16.85
C ALA A 62 10.55 3.45 -17.54
N GLU A 63 11.79 3.67 -17.10
CA GLU A 63 12.98 3.01 -17.63
C GLU A 63 12.95 1.49 -17.40
N ARG A 64 12.52 1.04 -16.20
CA ARG A 64 12.29 -0.40 -15.94
C ARG A 64 11.19 -0.98 -16.83
N ALA A 65 10.09 -0.27 -17.03
CA ALA A 65 9.01 -0.72 -17.89
C ALA A 65 9.46 -0.82 -19.36
N GLU A 66 10.29 0.09 -19.82
CA GLU A 66 10.87 0.08 -21.15
C GLU A 66 11.90 -1.05 -21.32
N HIS A 67 12.77 -1.26 -20.33
CA HIS A 67 13.71 -2.38 -20.32
C HIS A 67 13.00 -3.74 -20.34
N LEU A 68 11.89 -3.89 -19.61
CA LEU A 68 11.05 -5.10 -19.65
C LEU A 68 10.37 -5.29 -21.02
N ARG A 69 9.95 -4.20 -21.68
CA ARG A 69 9.42 -4.25 -23.06
C ARG A 69 10.50 -4.65 -24.06
N GLU A 70 11.73 -4.16 -23.89
CA GLU A 70 12.87 -4.50 -24.74
C GLU A 70 13.27 -5.97 -24.59
N LEU A 71 13.31 -6.49 -23.35
CA LEU A 71 13.54 -7.91 -23.07
C LEU A 71 12.45 -8.80 -23.70
N ARG A 72 11.18 -8.38 -23.63
CA ARG A 72 10.10 -9.07 -24.35
C ARG A 72 10.34 -9.09 -25.86
N ARG A 73 10.73 -7.98 -26.47
CA ARG A 73 11.05 -7.91 -27.91
C ARG A 73 12.24 -8.80 -28.30
N LYS A 74 13.31 -8.83 -27.50
CA LYS A 74 14.47 -9.72 -27.70
C LYS A 74 14.08 -11.19 -27.58
N ASN A 75 13.25 -11.56 -26.60
CA ASN A 75 12.75 -12.93 -26.42
C ASN A 75 11.81 -13.37 -27.55
N PHE A 76 11.01 -12.46 -28.13
CA PHE A 76 10.21 -12.75 -29.32
C PHE A 76 11.06 -13.00 -30.57
N ARG A 77 12.16 -12.23 -30.77
CA ARG A 77 13.11 -12.47 -31.88
C ARG A 77 13.90 -13.78 -31.73
N ALA A 78 14.31 -14.13 -30.50
CA ALA A 78 14.98 -15.41 -30.24
C ALA A 78 14.09 -16.62 -30.58
N ARG A 79 12.78 -16.54 -30.28
CA ARG A 79 11.81 -17.59 -30.65
C ARG A 79 11.53 -17.69 -32.15
N ALA A 80 11.71 -16.61 -32.92
CA ALA A 80 11.54 -16.63 -34.37
C ALA A 80 12.71 -17.34 -35.09
N ILE A 81 13.91 -17.31 -34.51
CA ILE A 81 15.11 -17.95 -35.06
C ILE A 81 15.06 -19.47 -34.83
N ASP A 82 14.59 -19.93 -33.66
CA ASP A 82 14.47 -21.36 -33.35
C ASP A 82 13.39 -22.10 -34.16
N ALA A 83 12.39 -21.38 -34.69
CA ALA A 83 11.34 -21.98 -35.53
C ALA A 83 11.83 -22.37 -36.95
N THR A 84 13.00 -21.90 -37.37
CA THR A 84 13.56 -22.18 -38.72
C THR A 84 14.65 -23.25 -38.74
N ALA A 85 15.15 -23.69 -37.57
CA ALA A 85 16.15 -24.75 -37.46
C ALA A 85 15.50 -26.14 -37.40
N GLY A 86 14.84 -26.54 -38.49
CA GLY A 86 14.26 -27.87 -38.68
C GLY A 86 15.33 -28.95 -38.82
N GLY A 87 15.69 -29.62 -37.72
CA GLY A 87 16.67 -30.71 -37.68
C GLY A 87 16.14 -31.98 -37.02
N LYS A 88 15.62 -32.90 -37.84
CA LYS A 88 15.26 -34.31 -37.58
C LYS A 88 15.77 -34.93 -36.26
N ARG A 89 14.88 -35.16 -35.28
CA ARG A 89 15.05 -36.19 -34.23
C ARG A 89 13.70 -36.84 -33.84
N ARG A 90 13.24 -37.78 -34.68
CA ARG A 90 12.15 -38.73 -34.37
C ARG A 90 12.61 -39.65 -33.24
N GLY A 91 11.83 -39.74 -32.15
CA GLY A 91 12.03 -40.77 -31.12
C GLY A 91 11.71 -40.35 -29.68
N ARG A 92 11.75 -39.05 -29.34
CA ARG A 92 11.47 -38.55 -27.98
C ARG A 92 10.35 -37.50 -27.88
N TRP A 93 9.67 -37.22 -29.00
CA TRP A 93 8.68 -36.13 -29.11
C TRP A 93 7.28 -36.49 -28.61
N GLY A 94 6.90 -37.78 -28.59
CA GLY A 94 5.56 -38.19 -28.15
C GLY A 94 5.25 -37.82 -26.70
N LEU A 95 6.22 -38.01 -25.79
CA LEU A 95 6.05 -37.66 -24.38
C LEU A 95 6.11 -36.14 -24.15
N ARG A 96 6.93 -35.42 -24.92
CA ARG A 96 7.09 -33.96 -24.80
C ARG A 96 5.89 -33.18 -25.34
N LEU A 97 5.22 -33.68 -26.37
CA LEU A 97 4.01 -33.07 -26.95
C LEU A 97 2.80 -33.12 -26.01
N ALA A 98 2.72 -34.08 -25.08
CA ALA A 98 1.66 -34.13 -24.07
C ALA A 98 2.03 -33.38 -22.77
N LEU A 99 3.31 -33.39 -22.39
CA LEU A 99 3.80 -32.70 -21.20
C LEU A 99 3.81 -31.17 -21.35
N ILE A 100 4.06 -30.62 -22.54
CA ILE A 100 4.11 -29.16 -22.73
C ILE A 100 2.72 -28.51 -22.56
N PRO A 101 1.62 -29.03 -23.15
CA PRO A 101 0.28 -28.51 -22.89
C PRO A 101 -0.14 -28.65 -21.43
N ALA A 102 0.18 -29.78 -20.79
CA ALA A 102 -0.13 -30.01 -19.38
C ALA A 102 0.65 -29.05 -18.45
N LEU A 103 1.95 -28.85 -18.73
CA LEU A 103 2.78 -27.89 -18.01
C LEU A 103 2.33 -26.45 -18.27
N PHE A 104 1.89 -26.14 -19.50
CA PHE A 104 1.35 -24.82 -19.86
C PHE A 104 0.01 -24.55 -19.17
N ALA A 105 -0.89 -25.53 -19.12
CA ALA A 105 -2.15 -25.45 -18.37
C ALA A 105 -1.89 -25.33 -16.86
N MET A 106 -0.93 -26.08 -16.32
CA MET A 106 -0.49 -25.97 -14.94
C MET A 106 0.12 -24.59 -14.66
N LEU A 107 0.94 -24.06 -15.57
CA LEU A 107 1.50 -22.69 -15.48
C LEU A 107 0.39 -21.65 -15.53
N LEU A 108 -0.60 -21.80 -16.41
CA LEU A 108 -1.76 -20.91 -16.44
C LEU A 108 -2.58 -20.99 -15.15
N LEU A 109 -2.77 -22.17 -14.57
CA LEU A 109 -3.43 -22.34 -13.27
C LEU A 109 -2.63 -21.71 -12.13
N VAL A 110 -1.31 -21.88 -12.10
CA VAL A 110 -0.42 -21.26 -11.11
C VAL A 110 -0.39 -19.73 -11.27
N PHE A 111 -0.35 -19.22 -12.50
CA PHE A 111 -0.42 -17.79 -12.78
C PHE A 111 -1.81 -17.21 -12.50
N ARG A 112 -2.89 -17.98 -12.68
CA ARG A 112 -4.24 -17.55 -12.29
C ARG A 112 -4.43 -17.56 -10.77
N ALA A 113 -3.80 -18.50 -10.07
CA ALA A 113 -3.75 -18.53 -8.61
C ALA A 113 -2.89 -17.39 -8.02
N GLN A 114 -1.85 -16.94 -8.72
CA GLN A 114 -1.02 -15.79 -8.31
C GLN A 114 -1.54 -14.43 -8.83
N GLY A 115 -2.36 -14.46 -9.88
CA GLY A 115 -3.03 -13.32 -10.51
C GLY A 115 -4.45 -13.12 -10.03
N GLY A 116 -4.80 -13.63 -8.84
CA GLY A 116 -6.08 -13.43 -8.20
C GLY A 116 -6.44 -11.95 -8.14
N GLU A 117 -7.73 -11.69 -8.28
CA GLU A 117 -8.40 -10.40 -8.17
C GLU A 117 -8.23 -9.75 -6.78
N ASP A 118 -7.39 -10.31 -5.93
CA ASP A 118 -7.14 -9.92 -4.56
C ASP A 118 -6.38 -8.59 -4.52
N GLY A 119 -7.12 -7.54 -4.20
CA GLY A 119 -6.60 -6.24 -3.84
C GLY A 119 -7.73 -5.34 -3.38
N LEU A 120 -7.45 -4.45 -2.44
CA LEU A 120 -8.44 -3.49 -1.97
C LEU A 120 -8.89 -2.55 -3.09
N VAL A 121 -10.20 -2.32 -3.16
CA VAL A 121 -10.86 -1.36 -4.03
C VAL A 121 -11.56 -0.36 -3.12
N ALA A 122 -11.21 0.91 -3.22
CA ALA A 122 -11.98 1.98 -2.59
C ALA A 122 -13.30 2.15 -3.33
N ARG A 123 -14.41 2.08 -2.60
CA ARG A 123 -15.77 2.34 -3.08
C ARG A 123 -16.32 3.58 -2.37
N TRP A 124 -16.82 4.50 -3.18
CA TRP A 124 -17.51 5.70 -2.71
C TRP A 124 -18.94 5.34 -2.28
N SER A 125 -19.30 5.69 -1.04
CA SER A 125 -20.68 5.57 -0.54
C SER A 125 -21.32 6.93 -0.23
N GLY A 126 -20.55 8.02 -0.19
CA GLY A 126 -21.06 9.38 -0.06
C GLY A 126 -19.98 10.40 0.27
N GLY A 127 -20.28 11.69 0.07
CA GLY A 127 -19.40 12.81 0.43
C GLY A 127 -18.11 12.91 -0.38
N GLU A 128 -17.10 13.61 0.15
CA GLU A 128 -15.78 13.78 -0.47
C GLU A 128 -14.83 12.65 -0.04
N VAL A 129 -14.60 11.70 -0.94
CA VAL A 129 -13.64 10.59 -0.74
C VAL A 129 -12.51 10.74 -1.74
N ARG A 130 -11.26 10.80 -1.26
CA ARG A 130 -10.08 10.84 -2.14
C ARG A 130 -9.25 9.58 -1.98
N ALA A 131 -9.04 8.85 -3.07
CA ALA A 131 -8.22 7.65 -3.12
C ALA A 131 -7.10 7.83 -4.15
N ALA A 132 -5.86 7.45 -3.80
CA ALA A 132 -4.68 7.60 -4.66
C ALA A 132 -4.54 9.02 -5.28
N GLY A 133 -4.91 10.05 -4.51
CA GLY A 133 -4.91 11.46 -4.93
C GLY A 133 -6.08 11.89 -5.83
N GLN A 134 -6.95 10.98 -6.25
CA GLN A 134 -8.13 11.25 -7.08
C GLN A 134 -9.40 11.32 -6.24
N LEU A 135 -10.28 12.24 -6.60
CA LEU A 135 -11.61 12.33 -5.99
C LEU A 135 -12.52 11.23 -6.55
N LEU A 136 -13.08 10.40 -5.67
CA LEU A 136 -14.16 9.48 -6.00
C LEU A 136 -15.49 10.21 -5.90
N SER A 137 -16.39 9.86 -6.81
CA SER A 137 -17.71 10.48 -6.96
C SER A 137 -18.66 9.48 -7.59
N ALA A 138 -19.93 9.85 -7.76
CA ALA A 138 -20.92 9.01 -8.43
C ALA A 138 -20.47 8.55 -9.84
N ASP A 139 -19.72 9.39 -10.57
CA ASP A 139 -19.24 9.07 -11.93
C ASP A 139 -18.00 8.17 -11.94
N ARG A 140 -17.27 8.11 -10.82
CA ARG A 140 -16.12 7.23 -10.61
C ARG A 140 -16.19 6.66 -9.19
N PRO A 141 -17.11 5.71 -8.95
CA PRO A 141 -17.40 5.25 -7.60
C PRO A 141 -16.36 4.26 -7.07
N LEU A 142 -15.45 3.77 -7.93
CA LEU A 142 -14.53 2.69 -7.61
C LEU A 142 -13.11 3.04 -8.04
N MET A 143 -12.14 2.66 -7.21
CA MET A 143 -10.72 2.77 -7.51
C MET A 143 -9.93 1.62 -6.88
N ARG A 144 -9.16 0.92 -7.70
CA ARG A 144 -8.24 -0.11 -7.20
C ARG A 144 -7.07 0.54 -6.50
N LEU A 145 -6.73 0.04 -5.32
CA LEU A 145 -5.65 0.56 -4.49
C LEU A 145 -4.39 -0.28 -4.61
N SER A 146 -3.26 0.41 -4.54
CA SER A 146 -1.91 -0.14 -4.53
C SER A 146 -1.22 0.17 -3.20
N PRO A 147 -0.16 -0.58 -2.84
CA PRO A 147 0.69 -0.21 -1.71
C PRO A 147 1.20 1.24 -1.86
N GLY A 148 1.06 2.03 -0.80
CA GLY A 148 1.44 3.44 -0.76
C GLY A 148 0.32 4.43 -1.11
N ASP A 149 -0.83 3.95 -1.58
CA ASP A 149 -1.98 4.82 -1.86
C ASP A 149 -2.63 5.28 -0.56
N TRP A 150 -3.07 6.54 -0.57
CA TRP A 150 -3.85 7.12 0.52
C TRP A 150 -5.34 7.16 0.19
N CYS A 151 -6.15 6.88 1.19
CA CYS A 151 -7.59 7.06 1.20
C CYS A 151 -7.96 8.08 2.29
N HIS A 152 -8.69 9.11 1.91
CA HIS A 152 -9.14 10.19 2.78
C HIS A 152 -10.65 10.34 2.67
N THR A 153 -11.34 10.39 3.80
CA THR A 153 -12.75 10.81 3.87
C THR A 153 -12.82 12.19 4.53
N ARG A 154 -13.61 13.12 3.98
CA ARG A 154 -13.78 14.48 4.52
C ARG A 154 -15.27 14.86 4.60
N GLY A 155 -15.64 15.67 5.59
CA GLY A 155 -17.03 16.05 5.83
C GLY A 155 -17.90 14.81 6.15
N ASN A 156 -19.15 14.79 5.68
CA ASN A 156 -20.05 13.65 5.90
C ASN A 156 -19.75 12.45 4.97
N ALA A 157 -18.50 12.28 4.55
CA ALA A 157 -18.11 11.21 3.65
C ALA A 157 -17.90 9.90 4.39
N VAL A 158 -18.35 8.83 3.74
CA VAL A 158 -18.11 7.45 4.13
C VAL A 158 -17.55 6.75 2.89
N ALA A 159 -16.63 5.82 3.10
CA ALA A 159 -16.08 5.00 2.04
C ALA A 159 -15.89 3.57 2.53
N THR A 160 -16.01 2.60 1.65
CA THR A 160 -15.68 1.20 1.98
C THR A 160 -14.45 0.78 1.19
N LEU A 161 -13.55 0.01 1.80
CA LEU A 161 -12.46 -0.64 1.08
C LEU A 161 -12.84 -2.11 0.93
N ALA A 162 -13.23 -2.48 -0.28
CA ALA A 162 -13.71 -3.81 -0.62
C ALA A 162 -12.57 -4.70 -1.11
N ALA A 163 -12.63 -6.01 -0.85
CA ALA A 163 -11.69 -6.96 -1.46
C ALA A 163 -11.98 -7.24 -2.95
N ARG A 164 -13.13 -6.76 -3.44
CA ARG A 164 -13.67 -7.03 -4.78
C ARG A 164 -14.18 -5.75 -5.43
N VAL A 165 -14.19 -5.74 -6.76
CA VAL A 165 -14.82 -4.65 -7.54
C VAL A 165 -16.34 -4.76 -7.43
N ASP A 166 -16.87 -5.97 -7.58
CA ASP A 166 -18.29 -6.27 -7.46
C ASP A 166 -18.76 -6.13 -6.00
N PRO A 167 -20.02 -5.70 -5.77
CA PRO A 167 -20.58 -5.68 -4.43
C PRO A 167 -20.54 -7.09 -3.82
N ALA A 168 -20.20 -7.16 -2.53
CA ALA A 168 -20.28 -8.39 -1.80
C ALA A 168 -21.73 -8.97 -1.90
N PRO A 169 -21.89 -10.30 -2.05
CA PRO A 169 -23.20 -10.93 -1.91
C PRO A 169 -23.83 -10.54 -0.56
N GLU A 170 -25.16 -10.43 -0.51
CA GLU A 170 -25.88 -10.07 0.71
C GLU A 170 -25.42 -10.92 1.91
N GLY A 171 -24.91 -10.25 2.95
CA GLY A 171 -24.40 -10.88 4.18
C GLY A 171 -22.88 -11.02 4.27
N GLU A 172 -22.10 -10.75 3.22
CA GLU A 172 -20.64 -10.60 3.34
C GLU A 172 -20.30 -9.16 3.75
N ALA A 173 -19.66 -9.01 4.92
CA ALA A 173 -19.13 -7.73 5.37
C ALA A 173 -17.90 -7.32 4.56
N GLU A 174 -17.83 -6.04 4.20
CA GLU A 174 -16.64 -5.49 3.56
C GLU A 174 -15.48 -5.43 4.57
N PRO A 175 -14.23 -5.63 4.12
CA PRO A 175 -13.12 -5.75 5.06
C PRO A 175 -12.80 -4.45 5.80
N PHE A 176 -13.14 -3.29 5.22
CA PHE A 176 -13.00 -2.01 5.90
C PHE A 176 -14.12 -1.02 5.57
N GLU A 177 -14.64 -0.35 6.60
CA GLU A 177 -15.49 0.82 6.47
C GLU A 177 -14.81 2.04 7.09
N LEU A 178 -14.60 3.08 6.28
CA LEU A 178 -13.98 4.32 6.68
C LEU A 178 -15.07 5.28 7.15
N GLY A 179 -14.97 5.70 8.42
CA GLY A 179 -15.82 6.75 8.97
C GLY A 179 -15.45 8.14 8.48
N ILE A 180 -15.97 9.14 9.20
CA ILE A 180 -15.79 10.56 8.90
C ILE A 180 -14.38 11.02 9.30
N GLU A 181 -13.78 11.88 8.48
CA GLU A 181 -12.45 12.47 8.73
C GLU A 181 -11.34 11.43 8.94
N THR A 182 -11.42 10.33 8.19
CA THR A 182 -10.51 9.20 8.30
C THR A 182 -9.41 9.28 7.25
N ASP A 183 -8.16 9.11 7.70
CA ASP A 183 -6.96 9.09 6.87
C ASP A 183 -6.30 7.70 6.95
N VAL A 184 -6.33 6.95 5.85
CA VAL A 184 -5.78 5.58 5.76
C VAL A 184 -4.74 5.48 4.65
N LEU A 185 -3.59 4.90 4.97
CA LEU A 185 -2.56 4.48 4.02
C LEU A 185 -2.65 2.98 3.78
N ILE A 186 -2.63 2.57 2.51
CA ILE A 186 -2.61 1.15 2.15
C ILE A 186 -1.18 0.63 2.24
N LEU A 187 -0.93 -0.32 3.13
CA LEU A 187 0.39 -0.95 3.28
C LEU A 187 0.51 -2.18 2.36
N ASP A 188 -0.48 -3.08 2.45
CA ASP A 188 -0.57 -4.26 1.60
C ASP A 188 -2.05 -4.56 1.31
N PRO A 189 -2.53 -4.30 0.08
CA PRO A 189 -3.93 -4.53 -0.28
C PRO A 189 -4.29 -6.03 -0.37
N ARG A 190 -3.30 -6.93 -0.51
CA ARG A 190 -3.54 -8.38 -0.58
C ARG A 190 -3.64 -8.98 0.81
N ALA A 191 -2.74 -8.58 1.70
CA ALA A 191 -2.74 -8.99 3.10
C ALA A 191 -3.74 -8.19 3.96
N ARG A 192 -4.53 -7.27 3.36
CA ARG A 192 -5.46 -6.37 4.05
C ARG A 192 -4.76 -5.64 5.20
N ALA A 193 -3.55 -5.13 4.91
CA ALA A 193 -2.76 -4.36 5.84
C ALA A 193 -2.91 -2.87 5.51
N VAL A 194 -3.37 -2.10 6.48
CA VAL A 194 -3.59 -0.66 6.37
C VAL A 194 -2.97 0.08 7.54
N ARG A 195 -2.68 1.36 7.35
CA ARG A 195 -2.25 2.25 8.41
C ARG A 195 -3.27 3.36 8.60
N LEU A 196 -3.90 3.41 9.77
CA LEU A 196 -4.85 4.43 10.17
C LEU A 196 -4.09 5.55 10.89
N GLU A 197 -4.03 6.74 10.31
CA GLU A 197 -3.38 7.91 10.93
C GLU A 197 -4.34 8.70 11.82
N ARG A 198 -5.62 8.75 11.45
CA ARG A 198 -6.65 9.54 12.13
C ARG A 198 -8.03 9.05 11.74
N GLY A 199 -9.00 9.25 12.62
CA GLY A 199 -10.42 9.05 12.36
C GLY A 199 -10.87 7.67 12.82
N THR A 200 -11.94 7.16 12.23
CA THR A 200 -12.50 5.85 12.60
C THR A 200 -12.50 4.88 11.43
N LEU A 201 -12.20 3.63 11.74
CA LEU A 201 -12.14 2.51 10.82
C LEU A 201 -12.87 1.33 11.46
N GLU A 202 -13.87 0.79 10.79
CA GLU A 202 -14.41 -0.53 11.14
C GLU A 202 -13.74 -1.55 10.23
N ALA A 203 -13.29 -2.67 10.79
CA ALA A 203 -12.53 -3.68 10.07
C ALA A 203 -13.09 -5.08 10.36
N THR A 204 -13.26 -5.89 9.31
CA THR A 204 -13.83 -7.24 9.40
C THR A 204 -12.94 -8.29 8.72
N GLY A 205 -12.77 -9.42 9.41
CA GLY A 205 -11.98 -10.56 8.97
C GLY A 205 -10.48 -10.37 9.19
N PRO A 206 -9.65 -11.23 8.57
CA PRO A 206 -8.21 -11.18 8.78
C PRO A 206 -7.66 -9.88 8.19
N ALA A 207 -7.15 -9.02 9.05
CA ALA A 207 -6.65 -7.70 8.69
C ALA A 207 -5.57 -7.25 9.68
N ARG A 208 -4.66 -6.40 9.20
CA ARG A 208 -3.64 -5.74 10.03
C ARG A 208 -3.83 -4.24 9.97
N ILE A 209 -4.13 -3.63 11.11
CA ILE A 209 -4.30 -2.18 11.23
C ILE A 209 -3.12 -1.64 12.02
N VAL A 210 -2.27 -0.86 11.35
CA VAL A 210 -1.19 -0.12 11.98
C VAL A 210 -1.72 1.26 12.38
N THR A 211 -1.48 1.66 13.62
CA THR A 211 -1.80 2.99 14.14
C THR A 211 -0.50 3.70 14.54
N PRO A 212 -0.53 4.99 14.91
CA PRO A 212 0.68 5.69 15.34
C PRO A 212 1.35 5.07 16.58
N ILE A 213 0.59 4.35 17.41
CA ILE A 213 1.04 3.84 18.71
C ILE A 213 1.06 2.31 18.82
N GLY A 214 0.68 1.57 17.78
CA GLY A 214 0.62 0.11 17.86
C GLY A 214 -0.01 -0.54 16.65
N ILE A 215 -0.11 -1.86 16.69
CA ILE A 215 -0.62 -2.71 15.62
C ILE A 215 -1.77 -3.54 16.19
N LEU A 216 -2.89 -3.57 15.48
CA LEU A 216 -4.00 -4.48 15.73
C LEU A 216 -4.02 -5.55 14.64
N ASP A 217 -3.93 -6.81 15.05
CA ASP A 217 -4.11 -7.97 14.20
C ASP A 217 -5.49 -8.59 14.48
N LEU A 218 -6.32 -8.68 13.45
CA LEU A 218 -7.65 -9.31 13.50
C LEU A 218 -7.56 -10.74 12.98
N ALA A 219 -8.21 -11.66 13.68
CA ALA A 219 -8.36 -13.04 13.24
C ALA A 219 -9.46 -13.19 12.17
N GLU A 220 -9.53 -14.37 11.56
CA GLU A 220 -10.64 -14.72 10.68
C GLU A 220 -11.97 -14.71 11.47
N GLY A 221 -13.00 -14.09 10.89
CA GLY A 221 -14.30 -13.90 11.55
C GLY A 221 -14.31 -12.88 12.70
N ALA A 222 -13.22 -12.14 12.92
CA ALA A 222 -13.20 -11.04 13.89
C ALA A 222 -13.71 -9.74 13.27
N SER A 223 -14.32 -8.88 14.09
CA SER A 223 -14.71 -7.52 13.70
C SER A 223 -14.34 -6.56 14.82
N ALA A 224 -13.75 -5.41 14.46
CA ALA A 224 -13.42 -4.37 15.41
C ALA A 224 -13.61 -2.98 14.82
N ARG A 225 -13.96 -2.04 15.71
CA ARG A 225 -13.95 -0.61 15.46
C ARG A 225 -12.70 0.00 16.08
N ILE A 226 -11.94 0.73 15.28
CA ILE A 226 -10.72 1.42 15.69
C ILE A 226 -10.95 2.93 15.52
N GLY A 227 -10.67 3.70 16.56
CA GLY A 227 -10.62 5.16 16.54
C GLY A 227 -9.21 5.65 16.84
N VAL A 228 -8.70 6.59 16.05
CA VAL A 228 -7.41 7.26 16.30
C VAL A 228 -7.63 8.76 16.40
N ASP A 229 -7.26 9.31 17.55
CA ASP A 229 -7.30 10.74 17.85
C ASP A 229 -5.97 11.22 18.44
N ALA A 230 -5.92 12.48 18.86
CA ALA A 230 -4.71 13.05 19.48
C ALA A 230 -4.38 12.45 20.86
N GLY A 231 -5.36 11.84 21.53
CA GLY A 231 -5.23 11.24 22.85
C GLY A 231 -4.88 9.75 22.82
N GLY A 232 -4.94 9.08 21.67
CA GLY A 232 -4.52 7.68 21.53
C GLY A 232 -5.32 6.89 20.48
N THR A 233 -5.37 5.59 20.70
CA THR A 233 -6.14 4.64 19.88
C THR A 233 -7.18 3.95 20.75
N ASP A 234 -8.45 4.09 20.39
CA ASP A 234 -9.55 3.30 20.94
C ASP A 234 -9.79 2.08 20.05
N VAL A 235 -9.94 0.90 20.65
CA VAL A 235 -10.28 -0.34 19.96
C VAL A 235 -11.47 -0.98 20.67
N GLU A 236 -12.50 -1.31 19.90
CA GLU A 236 -13.67 -2.07 20.35
C GLU A 236 -13.79 -3.32 19.48
N CYS A 237 -13.64 -4.50 20.07
CA CYS A 237 -13.76 -5.77 19.36
C CYS A 237 -15.22 -6.22 19.42
N SER A 238 -15.95 -6.17 18.31
CA SER A 238 -17.36 -6.55 18.26
C SER A 238 -17.53 -8.07 18.14
N GLU A 239 -16.69 -8.73 17.34
CA GLU A 239 -16.74 -10.18 17.10
C GLU A 239 -15.35 -10.81 17.07
N GLY A 240 -15.28 -12.11 17.34
CA GLY A 240 -14.04 -12.88 17.31
C GLY A 240 -13.03 -12.43 18.36
N SER A 241 -11.75 -12.47 17.99
CA SER A 241 -10.65 -11.98 18.82
C SER A 241 -9.69 -11.12 18.00
N SER A 242 -9.12 -10.11 18.64
CA SER A 242 -8.07 -9.28 18.07
C SER A 242 -6.89 -9.19 19.03
N THR A 243 -5.69 -9.02 18.48
CA THR A 243 -4.47 -8.87 19.27
C THR A 243 -3.88 -7.50 19.02
N TRP A 244 -3.79 -6.70 20.08
CA TRP A 244 -3.09 -5.43 20.08
C TRP A 244 -1.63 -5.63 20.49
N THR A 245 -0.70 -5.09 19.70
CA THR A 245 0.73 -5.02 20.04
C THR A 245 1.17 -3.56 20.06
N GLY A 246 1.60 -3.07 21.22
CA GLY A 246 2.06 -1.70 21.40
C GLY A 246 3.23 -1.56 22.39
N PRO A 247 3.57 -0.33 22.80
CA PRO A 247 4.67 -0.03 23.71
C PRO A 247 4.58 -0.77 25.06
N THR A 248 3.35 -1.00 25.54
CA THR A 248 3.08 -1.69 26.81
C THR A 248 3.08 -3.21 26.70
N GLY A 249 3.37 -3.75 25.51
CA GLY A 249 3.34 -5.18 25.21
C GLY A 249 2.13 -5.58 24.35
N SER A 250 1.84 -6.88 24.38
CA SER A 250 0.72 -7.47 23.65
C SER A 250 -0.49 -7.65 24.55
N ARG A 251 -1.69 -7.43 24.02
CA ARG A 251 -2.96 -7.66 24.70
C ARG A 251 -3.98 -8.21 23.73
N ASP A 252 -4.58 -9.33 24.09
CA ASP A 252 -5.72 -9.87 23.36
C ASP A 252 -7.01 -9.18 23.83
N LEU A 253 -7.90 -8.93 22.88
CA LEU A 253 -9.24 -8.39 23.08
C LEU A 253 -10.24 -9.42 22.55
N SER A 254 -11.16 -9.82 23.39
CA SER A 254 -12.27 -10.72 23.04
C SER A 254 -13.47 -9.91 22.56
N ALA A 255 -14.42 -10.58 21.91
CA ALA A 255 -15.70 -9.98 21.53
C ALA A 255 -16.40 -9.29 22.73
N GLY A 256 -16.87 -8.06 22.50
CA GLY A 256 -17.47 -7.18 23.49
C GLY A 256 -16.46 -6.38 24.33
N GLU A 257 -15.15 -6.61 24.20
CA GLU A 257 -14.15 -5.85 24.93
C GLU A 257 -13.75 -4.58 24.20
N SER A 258 -13.56 -3.52 24.99
CA SER A 258 -12.99 -2.26 24.53
C SER A 258 -11.75 -1.90 25.33
N ALA A 259 -10.80 -1.26 24.67
CA ALA A 259 -9.58 -0.76 25.29
C ALA A 259 -9.15 0.55 24.63
N ARG A 260 -8.64 1.46 25.46
CA ARG A 260 -7.95 2.66 25.00
C ARG A 260 -6.46 2.50 25.25
N PHE A 261 -5.67 2.74 24.21
CA PHE A 261 -4.22 2.70 24.24
C PHE A 261 -3.69 4.12 24.04
N VAL A 262 -2.69 4.51 24.83
CA VAL A 262 -2.09 5.85 24.78
C VAL A 262 -0.58 5.71 24.63
N ALA A 263 0.06 6.68 23.97
CA ALA A 263 1.52 6.77 23.97
C ALA A 263 1.98 7.08 25.41
N GLY A 264 2.81 6.20 25.98
CA GLY A 264 3.43 6.41 27.29
C GLY A 264 4.53 7.45 27.29
#